data_AF-A0A3R7UEC2-F1
#
_entry.id   AF-A0A3R7UEC2-F1
#
_cell.length_a   1.000
_cell.length_b   1.000
_cell.length_c   1.000
_cell.angle_alpha   90.00
_cell.angle_beta   90.00
_cell.angle_gamma   90.00
#
_symmetry.space_group_name_H-M   'P 1'
#
loop_
_entity.id
_entity.type
_entity.pdbx_description
1 polymer ?
#
loop_
_entity_poly.entity_id
_entity_poly.type
_entity_poly.pdbx_seq_one_letter_code
_entity_poly.pdbx_strand_id
1 'polypeptide(L)'
;MNTPLDVSAFSALFPDFNDVVIISGDGEITRKDRGVAAEFTQQQLYLICHRKWSEARLQAELPKAADVLELFAFVRPAQFCLPTPAGLAAKLDLAVPISPEDKALTLFHAAQKLIDELAAQPDKVKQKLARLADMMGRGGWQWTGPV
;
A
#
# COMPACT_ATOMS: atom_id res chain seq x y z
N MET A 1 -9.86 -2.40 21.08
CA MET A 1 -9.14 -1.12 20.92
C MET A 1 -8.41 -1.24 19.60
N ASN A 2 -8.85 -0.54 18.55
CA ASN A 2 -8.11 -0.55 17.28
C ASN A 2 -6.95 0.42 17.43
N THR A 3 -5.73 -0.12 17.55
CA THR A 3 -4.51 0.65 17.32
C THR A 3 -4.63 1.27 15.92
N PRO A 4 -4.39 2.59 15.75
CA PRO A 4 -4.35 3.18 14.42
C PRO A 4 -3.30 2.44 13.58
N LEU A 5 -3.64 2.13 12.33
CA LEU A 5 -2.74 1.42 11.42
C LEU A 5 -1.52 2.29 11.14
N ASP A 6 -0.36 1.84 11.60
CA ASP A 6 0.89 2.55 11.44
C ASP A 6 1.52 2.16 10.10
N VAL A 7 1.50 3.09 9.15
CA VAL A 7 2.06 2.90 7.80
C VAL A 7 3.58 2.68 7.87
N SER A 8 4.26 3.19 8.90
CA SER A 8 5.71 3.01 9.09
C SER A 8 6.11 1.57 9.46
N ALA A 9 5.14 0.72 9.85
CA ALA A 9 5.39 -0.71 10.03
C ALA A 9 5.62 -1.46 8.71
N PHE A 10 5.33 -0.83 7.57
CA PHE A 10 5.51 -1.41 6.24
C PHE A 10 6.76 -0.84 5.55
N SER A 11 7.31 -1.62 4.62
CA SER A 11 8.22 -1.08 3.60
C SER A 11 7.47 -0.87 2.29
N ALA A 12 7.60 0.30 1.65
CA ALA A 12 7.09 0.48 0.30
C ALA A 12 7.97 -0.27 -0.70
N LEU A 13 7.34 -1.05 -1.57
CA LEU A 13 8.01 -1.84 -2.60
C LEU A 13 7.53 -1.41 -3.98
N PHE A 14 8.48 -1.11 -4.86
CA PHE A 14 8.20 -0.81 -6.26
C PHE A 14 9.14 -1.64 -7.17
N PRO A 15 8.61 -2.56 -7.99
CA PRO A 15 9.40 -3.27 -8.99
C PRO A 15 9.73 -2.35 -10.18
N ASP A 16 11.01 -2.07 -10.40
CA ASP A 16 11.45 -1.23 -11.52
C ASP A 16 11.81 -2.07 -12.77
N PHE A 17 12.68 -1.56 -13.65
CA PHE A 17 13.02 -2.27 -14.88
C PHE A 17 13.90 -3.50 -14.59
N ASN A 18 14.98 -3.30 -13.84
CA ASN A 18 16.01 -4.31 -13.55
C ASN A 18 16.03 -4.76 -12.09
N ASP A 19 15.63 -3.89 -11.17
CA ASP A 19 15.72 -4.12 -9.73
C ASP A 19 14.37 -3.86 -9.05
N VAL A 20 14.39 -3.97 -7.73
CA VAL A 20 13.26 -3.68 -6.86
C VAL A 20 13.69 -2.62 -5.87
N VAL A 21 13.00 -1.48 -5.89
CA VAL A 21 13.18 -0.42 -4.90
C VAL A 21 12.34 -0.74 -3.68
N ILE A 22 12.97 -0.72 -2.52
CA ILE A 22 12.33 -0.90 -1.23
C ILE A 22 12.70 0.29 -0.35
N ILE A 23 11.69 1.00 0.16
CA ILE A 23 11.85 2.07 1.14
C ILE A 23 11.24 1.60 2.45
N SER A 24 12.04 1.46 3.50
CA SER A 24 11.55 1.11 4.83
C SER A 24 10.79 2.28 5.47
N GLY A 25 10.02 2.00 6.54
CA GLY A 25 9.24 3.03 7.23
C GLY A 25 10.06 4.11 7.94
N ASP A 26 11.35 3.87 8.20
CA ASP A 26 12.31 4.86 8.71
C ASP A 26 13.04 5.63 7.59
N GLY A 27 12.75 5.31 6.32
CA GLY A 27 13.23 6.02 5.14
C GLY A 27 14.51 5.47 4.52
N GLU A 28 15.03 4.33 4.97
CA GLU A 28 16.15 3.67 4.29
C GLU A 28 15.72 3.18 2.90
N ILE A 29 16.50 3.55 1.88
CA ILE A 29 16.27 3.13 0.49
C ILE A 29 17.23 2.01 0.14
N THR A 30 16.69 0.86 -0.21
CA THR A 30 17.46 -0.30 -0.69
C THR A 30 17.02 -0.71 -2.08
N ARG A 31 17.96 -1.24 -2.87
CA ARG A 31 17.71 -1.87 -4.16
C ARG A 31 18.06 -3.34 -4.06
N LYS A 32 17.15 -4.22 -4.48
CA LYS A 32 17.37 -5.66 -4.52
C LYS A 32 17.22 -6.20 -5.93
N ASP A 33 17.97 -7.25 -6.24
CA ASP A 33 17.80 -7.99 -7.49
C ASP A 33 16.43 -8.68 -7.51
N ARG A 34 15.76 -8.68 -8.66
CA ARG A 34 14.47 -9.35 -8.81
C ARG A 34 14.57 -10.87 -8.64
N GLY A 35 15.70 -11.48 -9.02
CA GLY A 35 15.96 -12.91 -8.91
C GLY A 35 15.91 -13.45 -7.48
N VAL A 36 16.05 -12.58 -6.47
CA VAL A 36 15.90 -12.93 -5.05
C VAL A 36 14.57 -12.48 -4.45
N ALA A 37 13.58 -12.08 -5.28
CA ALA A 37 12.29 -11.59 -4.81
C ALA A 37 11.58 -12.56 -3.86
N ALA A 38 11.55 -13.85 -4.22
CA ALA A 38 10.90 -14.87 -3.39
C ALA A 38 11.47 -14.96 -1.97
N GLU A 39 12.74 -14.59 -1.75
CA GLU A 39 13.36 -14.58 -0.44
C GLU A 39 12.86 -13.40 0.41
N PHE A 40 12.92 -12.18 -0.12
CA PHE A 40 12.60 -11.00 0.68
C PHE A 40 11.09 -10.73 0.80
N THR A 41 10.26 -11.13 -0.18
CA THR A 41 8.81 -10.84 -0.14
C THR A 41 8.08 -11.52 1.03
N GLN A 42 8.69 -12.54 1.63
CA GLN A 42 8.13 -13.26 2.78
C GLN A 42 8.57 -12.68 4.14
N GLN A 43 9.62 -11.86 4.16
CA GLN A 43 10.31 -11.46 5.39
C GLN A 43 9.60 -10.35 6.16
N GLN A 44 8.88 -9.47 5.48
CA GLN A 44 8.30 -8.28 6.08
C GLN A 44 6.98 -7.86 5.43
N LEU A 45 6.34 -6.84 6.01
CA LEU A 45 5.12 -6.24 5.48
C LEU A 45 5.48 -5.24 4.38
N TYR A 46 4.76 -5.29 3.27
CA TYR A 46 4.99 -4.39 2.14
C TYR A 46 3.78 -3.51 1.83
N LEU A 47 4.03 -2.26 1.49
CA LEU A 47 3.07 -1.41 0.78
C LEU A 47 3.36 -1.51 -0.71
N ILE A 48 2.32 -1.76 -1.49
CA ILE A 48 2.41 -1.87 -2.95
C ILE A 48 1.27 -1.10 -3.62
N CYS A 49 1.42 -0.89 -4.93
CA CYS A 49 0.32 -0.47 -5.80
C CYS A 49 0.09 -1.58 -6.81
N HIS A 50 -1.11 -2.17 -6.78
CA HIS A 50 -1.54 -3.22 -7.71
C HIS A 50 -0.80 -4.55 -7.53
N ARG A 51 -1.31 -5.40 -6.62
CA ARG A 51 -0.73 -6.72 -6.26
C ARG A 51 -0.44 -7.60 -7.47
N LYS A 52 -1.45 -7.85 -8.31
CA LYS A 52 -1.28 -8.74 -9.47
C LYS A 52 -0.17 -8.30 -10.41
N TRP A 53 -0.05 -7.00 -10.65
CA TRP A 53 1.03 -6.47 -11.47
C TRP A 53 2.39 -6.56 -10.76
N SER A 54 2.43 -6.25 -9.46
CA SER A 54 3.65 -6.32 -8.66
C SER A 54 4.20 -7.75 -8.61
N GLU A 55 3.36 -8.74 -8.31
CA GLU A 55 3.73 -10.16 -8.27
C GLU A 55 4.18 -10.67 -9.64
N ALA A 56 3.44 -10.33 -10.71
CA ALA A 56 3.82 -10.68 -12.07
C ALA A 56 5.18 -10.07 -12.46
N ARG A 57 5.44 -8.83 -12.02
CA ARG A 57 6.69 -8.12 -12.29
C ARG A 57 7.86 -8.68 -11.48
N LEU A 58 7.62 -9.16 -10.27
CA LEU A 58 8.61 -9.79 -9.38
C LEU A 58 8.85 -11.27 -9.72
N GLN A 59 7.89 -11.94 -10.37
CA GLN A 59 7.84 -13.40 -10.49
C GLN A 59 7.86 -14.10 -9.12
N ALA A 60 7.23 -13.48 -8.12
CA ALA A 60 7.13 -13.96 -6.76
C ALA A 60 5.82 -13.47 -6.12
N GLU A 61 5.31 -14.23 -5.15
CA GLU A 61 4.12 -13.85 -4.38
C GLU A 61 4.43 -12.79 -3.32
N LEU A 62 3.43 -11.98 -2.99
CA LEU A 62 3.46 -10.94 -1.97
C LEU A 62 2.40 -11.22 -0.88
N PRO A 63 2.61 -12.28 -0.08
CA PRO A 63 1.61 -12.76 0.89
C PRO A 63 1.34 -11.74 2.01
N LYS A 64 2.30 -10.86 2.31
CA LYS A 64 2.26 -9.87 3.39
C LYS A 64 2.18 -8.43 2.86
N ALA A 65 1.43 -8.20 1.80
CA ALA A 65 1.34 -6.87 1.16
C ALA A 65 0.00 -6.16 1.34
N ALA A 66 0.04 -4.92 1.80
CA ALA A 66 -1.09 -4.01 1.76
C ALA A 66 -1.10 -3.26 0.42
N ASP A 67 -2.13 -3.49 -0.40
CA ASP A 67 -2.28 -2.81 -1.70
C ASP A 67 -3.02 -1.48 -1.50
N VAL A 68 -2.36 -0.38 -1.83
CA VAL A 68 -2.92 0.98 -1.69
C VAL A 68 -4.16 1.18 -2.57
N LEU A 69 -4.30 0.45 -3.68
CA LEU A 69 -5.53 0.52 -4.50
C LEU A 69 -6.73 -0.12 -3.79
N GLU A 70 -6.52 -1.15 -2.97
CA GLU A 70 -7.59 -1.74 -2.16
C GLU A 70 -8.05 -0.75 -1.08
N LEU A 71 -7.11 -0.05 -0.43
CA LEU A 71 -7.46 1.04 0.49
C LEU A 71 -8.18 2.18 -0.23
N PHE A 72 -7.68 2.60 -1.40
CA PHE A 72 -8.34 3.63 -2.20
C PHE A 72 -9.79 3.25 -2.51
N ALA A 73 -10.03 2.02 -2.95
CA ALA A 73 -11.37 1.53 -3.26
C ALA A 73 -12.30 1.48 -2.03
N PHE A 74 -11.74 1.22 -0.84
CA PHE A 74 -12.47 1.25 0.42
C PHE A 74 -12.84 2.68 0.86
N VAL A 75 -11.89 3.62 0.80
CA VAL A 75 -12.09 5.01 1.25
C VAL A 75 -12.90 5.82 0.26
N ARG A 76 -12.68 5.61 -1.04
CA ARG A 76 -13.31 6.35 -2.15
C ARG A 76 -14.04 5.38 -3.08
N PRO A 77 -15.12 4.74 -2.60
CA PRO A 77 -15.85 3.75 -3.40
C PRO A 77 -16.38 4.35 -4.70
N ALA A 78 -16.41 3.53 -5.74
CA ALA A 78 -16.88 3.87 -7.09
C ALA A 78 -16.15 5.04 -7.78
N GLN A 79 -14.93 5.39 -7.33
CA GLN A 79 -14.09 6.35 -8.02
C GLN A 79 -13.03 5.66 -8.88
N PHE A 80 -12.87 6.14 -10.11
CA PHE A 80 -11.82 5.64 -11.00
C PHE A 80 -10.43 6.13 -10.56
N CYS A 81 -9.46 5.21 -10.50
CA CYS A 81 -8.04 5.49 -10.32
C CYS A 81 -7.22 4.62 -11.28
N LEU A 82 -6.22 5.22 -11.95
CA LEU A 82 -5.25 4.43 -12.70
C LEU A 82 -4.46 3.56 -11.70
N PRO A 83 -4.23 2.27 -11.98
CA PRO A 83 -3.62 1.34 -11.03
C PRO A 83 -2.08 1.47 -11.03
N THR A 84 -1.60 2.69 -10.83
CA THR A 84 -0.18 3.05 -10.80
C THR A 84 0.09 4.09 -9.71
N PRO A 85 1.33 4.21 -9.22
CA PRO A 85 1.70 5.26 -8.27
C PRO A 85 1.39 6.67 -8.79
N ALA A 86 1.65 6.94 -10.07
CA ALA A 86 1.28 8.21 -10.69
C ALA A 86 -0.24 8.43 -10.76
N GLY A 87 -1.01 7.36 -10.96
CA GLY A 87 -2.47 7.38 -10.92
C GLY A 87 -3.02 7.74 -9.55
N LEU A 88 -2.46 7.11 -8.50
CA LEU A 88 -2.76 7.45 -7.11
C LEU A 88 -2.39 8.90 -6.81
N ALA A 89 -1.19 9.34 -7.21
CA ALA A 89 -0.75 10.71 -6.99
C ALA A 89 -1.72 11.73 -7.62
N ALA A 90 -2.11 11.52 -8.87
CA ALA A 90 -3.07 12.38 -9.56
C ALA A 90 -4.45 12.40 -8.88
N LYS A 91 -4.92 11.26 -8.36
CA LYS A 91 -6.24 11.18 -7.69
C LYS A 91 -6.26 11.75 -6.27
N LEU A 92 -5.09 11.80 -5.66
CA LEU A 92 -4.90 12.23 -4.28
C LEU A 92 -4.23 13.60 -4.19
N ASP A 93 -4.08 14.35 -5.30
CA ASP A 93 -3.36 15.64 -5.34
C ASP A 93 -1.99 15.55 -4.64
N LEU A 94 -1.20 14.54 -4.98
CA LEU A 94 0.18 14.38 -4.54
C LEU A 94 1.14 14.77 -5.66
N ALA A 95 2.39 15.04 -5.30
CA ALA A 95 3.45 15.24 -6.27
C ALA A 95 3.56 14.04 -7.21
N VAL A 96 3.68 14.31 -8.51
CA VAL A 96 3.79 13.27 -9.54
C VAL A 96 5.15 12.59 -9.41
N PRO A 97 5.22 11.26 -9.19
CA PRO A 97 6.49 10.57 -9.04
C PRO A 97 7.22 10.46 -10.38
N ILE A 98 8.51 10.82 -10.39
CA ILE A 98 9.35 10.79 -11.59
C ILE A 98 10.37 9.66 -11.55
N SER A 99 10.90 9.32 -10.37
CA SER A 99 11.84 8.21 -10.17
C SER A 99 11.16 6.95 -9.59
N PRO A 100 11.80 5.77 -9.67
CA PRO A 100 11.36 4.57 -8.96
C PRO A 100 11.23 4.77 -7.45
N GLU A 101 12.14 5.53 -6.84
CA GLU A 101 12.09 5.92 -5.43
C GLU A 101 10.87 6.79 -5.14
N ASP A 102 10.56 7.79 -5.98
CA ASP A 102 9.37 8.61 -5.81
C ASP A 102 8.09 7.76 -5.92
N LYS A 103 8.09 6.75 -6.81
CA LYS A 103 6.94 5.84 -6.96
C LYS A 103 6.72 5.02 -5.69
N ALA A 104 7.78 4.51 -5.07
CA ALA A 104 7.70 3.82 -3.78
C ALA A 104 7.26 4.79 -2.66
N LEU A 105 7.85 5.98 -2.58
CA LEU A 105 7.50 7.00 -1.60
C LEU A 105 6.04 7.47 -1.73
N THR A 106 5.53 7.56 -2.96
CA THR A 106 4.13 7.89 -3.22
C THR A 106 3.17 6.91 -2.55
N LEU A 107 3.56 5.65 -2.34
CA LEU A 107 2.72 4.66 -1.67
C LEU A 107 2.50 5.03 -0.20
N PHE A 108 3.54 5.48 0.50
CA PHE A 108 3.43 5.99 1.87
C PHE A 108 2.50 7.20 1.93
N HIS A 109 2.73 8.19 1.07
CA HIS A 109 1.92 9.42 1.05
C HIS A 109 0.46 9.14 0.70
N ALA A 110 0.20 8.26 -0.26
CA ALA A 110 -1.14 7.87 -0.66
C ALA A 110 -1.87 7.11 0.46
N ALA A 111 -1.21 6.13 1.09
CA ALA A 111 -1.74 5.39 2.21
C ALA A 111 -2.10 6.32 3.38
N GLN A 112 -1.16 7.19 3.78
CA GLN A 112 -1.38 8.12 4.88
C GLN A 112 -2.55 9.07 4.60
N LYS A 113 -2.59 9.65 3.39
CA LYS A 113 -3.69 10.54 2.99
C LYS A 113 -5.06 9.87 3.05
N LEU A 114 -5.15 8.62 2.60
CA LEU A 114 -6.39 7.84 2.67
C LEU A 114 -6.79 7.50 4.11
N ILE A 115 -5.82 7.21 4.98
CA ILE A 115 -6.05 6.98 6.42
C ILE A 115 -6.52 8.27 7.11
N ASP A 116 -5.92 9.41 6.77
CA ASP A 116 -6.32 10.71 7.30
C ASP A 116 -7.76 11.07 6.87
N GLU A 117 -8.13 10.78 5.61
CA GLU A 117 -9.50 10.92 5.10
C GLU A 117 -10.51 10.05 5.90
N LEU A 118 -10.14 8.83 6.27
CA LEU A 118 -10.94 7.98 7.15
C LEU A 118 -11.06 8.56 8.56
N ALA A 119 -9.96 9.06 9.12
CA ALA A 119 -9.92 9.63 10.47
C ALA A 119 -10.78 10.90 10.59
N ALA A 120 -10.86 11.69 9.51
CA ALA A 120 -11.68 12.90 9.41
C ALA A 120 -13.20 12.63 9.30
N GLN A 121 -13.63 11.38 9.06
CA GLN A 121 -15.06 11.06 8.98
C GLN A 121 -15.77 11.24 10.33
N PRO A 122 -17.09 11.54 10.33
CA PRO A 122 -17.89 11.57 11.55
C PRO A 122 -17.86 10.22 12.29
N ASP A 123 -17.92 10.22 13.62
CA ASP A 123 -17.80 9.00 14.44
C ASP A 123 -18.79 7.90 14.05
N LYS A 124 -20.03 8.28 13.72
CA LYS A 124 -21.06 7.33 13.27
C LYS A 124 -20.66 6.63 11.95
N VAL A 125 -19.96 7.33 11.06
CA VAL A 125 -19.44 6.77 9.81
C VAL A 125 -18.23 5.89 10.10
N LYS A 126 -17.28 6.36 10.93
CA LYS A 126 -16.11 5.59 11.34
C LYS A 126 -16.49 4.25 11.98
N GLN A 127 -17.50 4.21 12.84
CA GLN A 127 -18.00 2.97 13.43
C GLN A 127 -18.54 1.97 12.40
N LYS A 128 -19.21 2.46 11.35
CA LYS A 128 -19.69 1.60 10.26
C LYS A 128 -18.54 1.08 9.41
N LEU A 129 -17.61 1.95 9.04
CA LEU A 129 -16.42 1.59 8.26
C LEU A 129 -15.54 0.60 9.04
N ALA A 130 -15.38 0.77 10.35
CA ALA A 130 -14.62 -0.16 11.19
C ALA A 130 -15.22 -1.58 11.18
N ARG A 131 -16.56 -1.73 11.19
CA ARG A 131 -17.22 -3.04 11.08
C ARG A 131 -17.02 -3.66 9.71
N LEU A 132 -17.08 -2.87 8.64
CA LEU A 132 -16.82 -3.34 7.28
C LEU A 132 -15.37 -3.79 7.12
N ALA A 133 -14.43 -2.98 7.63
CA ALA A 133 -13.01 -3.32 7.68
C ALA A 133 -12.78 -4.63 8.43
N ASP A 134 -13.36 -4.83 9.63
CA ASP A 134 -13.26 -6.09 10.38
C ASP A 134 -13.72 -7.31 9.55
N MET A 135 -14.85 -7.19 8.85
CA MET A 135 -15.33 -8.25 7.96
C MET A 135 -14.37 -8.54 6.80
N MET A 136 -13.83 -7.49 6.17
CA MET A 136 -12.84 -7.64 5.09
C MET A 136 -11.52 -8.24 5.60
N GLY A 137 -11.10 -7.85 6.81
CA GLY A 137 -9.91 -8.37 7.50
C GLY A 137 -9.98 -9.87 7.74
N ARG A 138 -11.12 -10.37 8.20
CA ARG A 138 -11.38 -11.83 8.30
C ARG A 138 -11.29 -12.56 6.95
N GLY A 139 -11.47 -11.83 5.85
CA GLY A 139 -11.28 -12.31 4.47
C GLY A 139 -9.85 -12.17 3.95
N GLY A 140 -8.88 -11.76 4.79
CA GLY A 140 -7.48 -11.62 4.42
C GLY A 140 -7.06 -10.24 3.92
N TRP A 141 -7.92 -9.22 4.07
CA TRP A 141 -7.57 -7.85 3.70
C TRP A 141 -6.47 -7.29 4.62
N GLN A 142 -5.31 -6.97 4.05
CA GLN A 142 -4.08 -6.69 4.82
C GLN A 142 -4.11 -5.35 5.57
N TRP A 143 -5.08 -4.47 5.30
CA TRP A 143 -5.26 -3.17 5.97
C TRP A 143 -5.93 -3.24 7.34
N THR A 144 -6.25 -4.43 7.87
CA THR A 144 -6.69 -4.58 9.26
C THR A 144 -5.59 -5.10 10.19
N GLY A 145 -4.36 -5.25 9.69
CA GLY A 145 -3.29 -5.94 10.38
C GLY A 145 -3.36 -7.46 10.21
N PRO A 146 -2.32 -8.20 10.63
CA PRO A 146 -2.32 -9.66 10.59
C PRO A 146 -3.46 -10.20 11.45
N VAL A 147 -4.21 -11.15 10.89
CA VAL A 147 -5.18 -11.98 11.62
C VAL A 147 -4.45 -13.04 12.41
#